data_AF-A0AAU3HXB9-F1
#
_entry.id   AF-A0AAU3HXB9-F1
#
_cell.length_a   1.000
_cell.length_b   1.000
_cell.length_c   1.000
_cell.angle_alpha   90.00
_cell.angle_beta   90.00
_cell.angle_gamma   90.00
#
_symmetry.space_group_name_H-M   'P 1'
#
loop_
_entity.id
_entity.type
_entity.pdbx_description
1 polymer ?
#
loop_
_entity_poly.entity_id
_entity_poly.type
_entity_poly.pdbx_seq_one_letter_code
_entity_poly.pdbx_strand_id
1 'polypeptide(L)' 'MNDRDLLEFEPMWTTERDRWELWHTGVGYLPILKGDPPMAEVICDDDLADQVIARMLAAGVTVVALPG' A
#
# COMPACT_ATOMS: atom_id res chain seq x y z
N MET A 1 14.06 -3.61 11.23
CA MET A 1 12.58 -3.55 11.23
C MET A 1 12.04 -4.10 12.54
N ASN A 2 11.20 -3.34 13.23
CA ASN A 2 10.48 -3.80 14.41
C ASN A 2 9.01 -4.06 14.01
N ASP A 3 8.37 -5.10 14.54
CA ASP A 3 6.94 -5.39 14.29
C ASP A 3 6.03 -4.18 14.61
N ARG A 4 6.53 -3.26 15.43
CA ARG A 4 5.89 -2.00 15.76
C ARG A 4 5.66 -1.10 14.53
N ASP A 5 6.62 -1.02 13.62
CA ASP A 5 6.52 -0.13 12.45
C ASP A 5 5.42 -0.62 11.51
N LEU A 6 5.27 -1.94 11.40
CA LEU A 6 4.21 -2.57 10.62
C LEU A 6 2.81 -2.34 11.22
N LEU A 7 2.68 -2.33 12.55
CA LEU A 7 1.40 -2.09 13.23
C LEU A 7 0.83 -0.70 12.93
N GLU A 8 1.67 0.28 12.63
CA GLU A 8 1.22 1.63 12.25
C GLU A 8 0.45 1.62 10.92
N PHE A 9 0.75 0.66 10.03
CA PHE A 9 0.12 0.52 8.73
C PHE A 9 -1.01 -0.53 8.70
N GLU A 10 -1.24 -1.25 9.80
CA GLU A 10 -2.30 -2.27 9.90
C GLU A 10 -3.69 -1.84 9.41
N PRO A 11 -4.15 -0.60 9.67
CA PRO A 11 -5.45 -0.14 9.18
C PRO A 11 -5.60 -0.26 7.65
N MET A 12 -4.51 -0.14 6.87
CA MET A 12 -4.54 -0.13 5.41
C MET A 12 -5.08 -1.41 4.78
N TRP A 13 -4.92 -2.56 5.45
CA TRP A 13 -5.43 -3.86 4.96
C TRP A 13 -6.51 -4.45 5.87
N THR A 14 -6.91 -3.74 6.93
CA THR A 14 -7.94 -4.20 7.89
C THR A 14 -9.15 -3.26 7.87
N THR A 15 -9.20 -2.27 8.75
CA THR A 15 -10.36 -1.41 9.01
C THR A 15 -10.56 -0.34 7.94
N GLU A 16 -9.50 0.12 7.29
CA GLU A 16 -9.54 1.18 6.29
C GLU A 16 -9.38 0.68 4.85
N ARG A 17 -9.33 -0.64 4.65
CA ARG A 17 -9.05 -1.29 3.36
C ARG A 17 -9.74 -0.65 2.16
N ASP A 18 -11.02 -0.30 2.29
CA ASP A 18 -11.83 0.22 1.19
C ASP A 18 -11.47 1.67 0.80
N ARG A 19 -10.65 2.36 1.60
CA ARG A 19 -10.10 3.70 1.35
C ARG A 19 -8.77 3.67 0.61
N TRP A 20 -8.14 2.50 0.53
CA TRP A 20 -6.82 2.32 -0.08
C TRP A 20 -6.91 1.61 -1.43
N GLU A 21 -5.91 1.87 -2.27
CA GLU A 21 -5.65 1.18 -3.52
C GLU A 21 -4.15 0.85 -3.63
N LEU A 22 -3.84 -0.21 -4.37
CA LEU A 22 -2.47 -0.55 -4.76
C LEU A 22 -2.28 -0.20 -6.23
N TRP A 23 -1.49 0.83 -6.50
CA TRP A 23 -1.18 1.25 -7.85
C TRP A 23 -0.02 0.41 -8.39
N HIS A 24 -0.27 -0.38 -9.43
CA HIS A 24 0.75 -1.17 -10.09
C HIS A 24 1.58 -0.25 -10.98
N THR A 25 2.81 0.02 -10.54
CA THR A 25 3.85 0.65 -11.33
C THR A 25 4.60 -0.44 -12.11
N GLY A 26 5.27 -0.11 -13.21
CA GLY A 26 6.05 -1.11 -13.97
C GLY A 26 7.15 -1.80 -13.15
N VAL A 27 7.42 -1.34 -11.93
CA VAL A 27 8.45 -1.85 -11.01
C VAL A 27 7.88 -2.43 -9.71
N GLY A 28 6.57 -2.36 -9.46
CA GLY A 28 5.98 -2.86 -8.20
C GLY A 28 4.59 -2.30 -7.91
N TYR A 29 4.22 -2.26 -6.62
CA TYR A 29 2.96 -1.68 -6.16
C TYR A 29 3.22 -0.48 -5.27
N LEU A 30 2.34 0.52 -5.34
CA LEU A 30 2.38 1.68 -4.49
C LEU A 30 1.05 1.80 -3.74
N PRO A 31 1.02 1.71 -2.40
CA PRO A 31 -0.17 2.02 -1.63
C PRO A 31 -0.55 3.49 -1.74
N ILE A 32 -1.77 3.78 -2.18
CA ILE A 32 -2.30 5.13 -2.37
C ILE A 32 -3.67 5.24 -1.69
N LEU A 33 -3.89 6.35 -0.99
CA LEU A 33 -5.22 6.68 -0.47
C LEU A 33 -6.09 7.17 -1.63
N LYS A 34 -7.32 6.65 -1.75
CA LYS A 34 -8.25 7.05 -2.81
C LYS A 34 -8.48 8.56 -2.79
N GLY A 35 -8.15 9.23 -3.89
CA GLY A 35 -8.26 10.67 -4.07
C GLY A 35 -6.96 11.45 -3.89
N ASP A 36 -5.90 10.82 -3.38
CA ASP A 36 -4.57 11.44 -3.31
C ASP A 36 -3.86 11.39 -4.68
N PRO A 37 -3.01 12.39 -4.99
CA PRO A 37 -2.17 12.34 -6.18
C PRO A 37 -1.15 11.19 -6.06
N PRO A 38 -0.94 10.40 -7.14
CA PRO A 38 -0.20 9.14 -7.10
C PRO A 38 1.33 9.26 -6.91
N MET A 39 1.83 10.45 -6.56
CA MET A 39 3.27 10.72 -6.42
C MET A 39 3.77 10.66 -4.97
N ALA A 40 2.88 10.49 -3.98
CA ALA A 40 3.28 10.44 -2.59
C ALA A 40 3.57 8.98 -2.17
N GLU A 41 4.85 8.63 -2.08
CA GLU A 41 5.26 7.41 -1.41
C GLU A 41 4.95 7.52 0.08
N VAL A 42 4.06 6.63 0.56
CA VAL A 42 3.57 6.64 1.95
C VAL A 42 4.58 5.97 2.90
N ILE A 43 5.42 5.08 2.38
CA ILE A 43 6.38 4.28 3.14
C ILE A 43 7.73 4.35 2.43
N CYS A 44 8.72 5.02 3.03
CA CYS A 44 10.06 5.18 2.44
C CYS A 44 11.02 4.02 2.73
N ASP A 45 10.63 3.06 3.56
CA ASP A 45 11.42 1.87 3.88
C ASP A 45 10.95 0.72 2.99
N ASP A 46 11.77 0.29 2.04
CA ASP A 46 11.42 -0.68 1.00
C ASP A 46 10.98 -2.04 1.59
N ASP A 47 11.69 -2.54 2.61
CA ASP A 47 11.39 -3.83 3.25
C ASP A 47 10.04 -3.79 4.00
N LEU A 48 9.73 -2.64 4.60
CA LEU A 48 8.45 -2.39 5.25
C LEU A 48 7.33 -2.21 4.22
N ALA A 49 7.59 -1.48 3.13
CA ALA A 49 6.66 -1.25 2.05
C ALA A 49 6.22 -2.59 1.43
N ASP A 50 7.17 -3.47 1.10
CA ASP A 50 6.89 -4.81 0.57
C ASP A 50 6.00 -5.63 1.50
N GLN A 51 6.24 -5.55 2.81
CA GLN A 51 5.44 -6.27 3.81
C GLN A 51 4.02 -5.72 3.98
N VAL A 52 3.85 -4.41 3.86
CA VAL A 52 2.53 -3.78 3.87
C VAL A 52 1.78 -4.14 2.58
N ILE A 53 2.44 -4.03 1.42
CA ILE A 53 1.89 -4.40 0.11
C ILE A 53 1.42 -5.86 0.12
N ALA A 54 2.25 -6.79 0.61
CA ALA A 54 1.90 -8.21 0.68
C ALA A 54 0.63 -8.46 1.52
N ARG A 55 0.46 -7.74 2.63
CA ARG A 55 -0.74 -7.84 3.49
C ARG A 55 -1.96 -7.21 2.85
N MET A 56 -1.80 -6.06 2.18
CA MET A 56 -2.85 -5.41 1.40
C MET A 56 -3.36 -6.31 0.26
N LEU A 57 -2.46 -6.95 -0.47
CA LEU A 57 -2.80 -7.94 -1.50
C LEU A 57 -3.56 -9.13 -0.89
N ALA A 58 -3.06 -9.70 0.21
CA ALA A 58 -3.70 -10.82 0.90
C ALA A 58 -5.10 -10.47 1.44
N ALA A 59 -5.32 -9.21 1.84
CA ALA A 59 -6.61 -8.71 2.30
C ALA A 59 -7.58 -8.33 1.15
N GLY A 60 -7.12 -8.40 -0.10
CA GLY A 60 -7.92 -8.06 -1.28
C GLY A 60 -8.12 -6.56 -1.50
N VAL A 61 -7.14 -5.72 -1.14
CA VAL A 61 -7.13 -4.31 -1.53
C VAL A 61 -7.17 -4.20 -3.06
N THR A 62 -7.92 -3.22 -3.57
CA THR A 62 -8.08 -3.00 -5.01
C THR A 62 -6.75 -2.62 -5.66
N VAL A 63 -6.42 -3.29 -6.77
CA VAL A 63 -5.24 -3.00 -7.59
C VAL A 63 -5.63 -2.15 -8.80
N VAL A 64 -4.92 -1.05 -9.03
CA VAL A 64 -5.15 -0.11 -10.14
C VAL A 64 -3.90 -0.05 -11.02
N ALA A 65 -4.05 -0.20 -12.34
CA ALA A 65 -2.95 -0.02 -13.27
C ALA A 65 -2.80 1.46 -13.63
N LEU A 66 -1.57 1.98 -13.58
CA LEU A 66 -1.27 3.29 -14.15
C LEU A 66 -1.54 3.26 -15.67
N PRO A 67 -2.27 4.24 -16.24
CA PRO A 67 -2.33 4.38 -17.69
C PRO A 67 -0.91 4.69 -18.18
N GLY A 68 -0.35 3.76 -18.97
CA GLY A 68 0.98 3.89 -19.58
C GLY A 68 1.04 4.93 -20.70
#